data_AF-A0A7Y4RVP0-F1
#
_entry.id   AF-A0A7Y4RVP0-F1
#
_cell.length_a   1.000
_cell.length_b   1.000
_cell.length_c   1.000
_cell.angle_alpha   90.00
_cell.angle_beta   90.00
_cell.angle_gamma   90.00
#
_symmetry.space_group_name_H-M   'P 1'
#
loop_
_entity.id
_entity.type
_entity.pdbx_description
1 polymer ?
#
loop_
_entity_poly.entity_id
_entity_poly.type
_entity_poly.pdbx_seq_one_letter_code
_entity_poly.pdbx_strand_id
1 'polypeptide(L)'
;MRDLNYLFVYGTLKRTSNSQEHHFLARHADFIDTARYYGKLYQIDYYPGVIPSDNPDDSVDGEVYVLRDADAVLSYLDRYEECSPEFPEPHEYCRKQQTVCLNNGTALSAWIYLYYQTTVGLQRLSIQF
;
A
#
# COMPACT_ATOMS: atom_id res chain seq x y z
N MET A 1 -3.07 -24.56 0.89
CA MET A 1 -2.01 -23.55 0.66
C MET A 1 -2.11 -22.58 1.82
N ARG A 2 -1.00 -22.20 2.47
CA ARG A 2 -1.07 -21.11 3.46
C ARG A 2 -1.43 -19.85 2.68
N ASP A 3 -2.58 -19.25 2.96
CA ASP A 3 -2.86 -17.88 2.55
C ASP A 3 -1.82 -17.01 3.26
N LEU A 4 -0.76 -16.66 2.52
CA LEU A 4 0.27 -15.79 3.05
C LEU A 4 -0.27 -14.38 3.03
N ASN A 5 -0.32 -13.75 4.21
CA ASN A 5 -0.82 -12.41 4.37
C ASN A 5 0.26 -11.42 3.93
N TYR A 6 0.34 -11.17 2.63
CA TYR A 6 1.24 -10.17 2.08
C TYR A 6 0.64 -8.77 2.20
N LEU A 7 1.49 -7.78 2.44
CA LEU A 7 1.18 -6.35 2.43
C LEU A 7 2.12 -5.66 1.45
N PHE A 8 1.56 -4.93 0.49
CA PHE A 8 2.29 -4.05 -0.41
C PHE A 8 2.20 -2.60 0.09
N VAL A 9 3.34 -1.93 0.21
CA VAL A 9 3.43 -0.54 0.67
C VAL A 9 4.18 0.33 -0.33
N TYR A 10 3.65 1.54 -0.57
CA TYR A 10 4.18 2.46 -1.59
C TYR A 10 4.47 3.88 -1.06
N GLY A 11 4.10 4.18 0.19
CA GLY A 11 4.22 5.50 0.80
C GLY A 11 5.00 5.50 2.12
N THR A 12 4.45 6.12 3.15
CA THR A 12 5.06 6.33 4.47
C THR A 12 5.37 5.05 5.26
N LEU A 13 4.92 3.89 4.79
CA LEU A 13 5.22 2.59 5.38
C LEU A 13 6.53 1.95 4.83
N LYS A 14 7.10 2.49 3.74
CA LYS A 14 8.35 2.01 3.14
C LYS A 14 9.54 2.20 4.07
N ARG A 15 10.58 1.38 3.93
CA ARG A 15 11.86 1.50 4.69
C ARG A 15 12.46 2.89 4.63
N THR A 16 12.41 3.51 3.47
CA THR A 16 13.01 4.83 3.22
C THR A 16 12.31 5.98 3.96
N SER A 17 11.09 5.76 4.47
CA SER A 17 10.34 6.79 5.21
C SER A 17 10.91 7.04 6.62
N ASN A 18 11.53 6.02 7.23
CA ASN A 18 11.95 6.04 8.63
C ASN A 18 10.86 6.54 9.61
N SER A 19 9.60 6.22 9.32
CA SER A 19 8.41 6.60 10.10
C SER A 19 8.18 5.67 11.30
N GLN A 20 7.34 6.09 12.25
CA GLN A 20 6.92 5.25 13.37
C GLN A 20 6.19 3.99 12.88
N GLU A 21 5.44 4.12 11.80
CA GLU A 21 4.63 3.07 11.20
C GLU A 21 5.49 2.07 10.45
N HIS A 22 6.56 2.53 9.78
CA HIS A 22 7.58 1.65 9.25
C HIS A 22 8.21 0.81 10.36
N HIS A 23 8.58 1.43 11.50
CA HIS A 23 9.14 0.69 12.63
C HIS A 23 8.16 -0.31 13.25
N PHE A 24 6.87 0.02 13.32
CA PHE A 24 5.83 -0.94 13.72
C PHE A 24 5.77 -2.11 12.74
N LEU A 25 5.64 -1.84 11.44
CA LEU A 25 5.58 -2.88 10.40
C LEU A 25 6.83 -3.79 10.45
N ALA A 26 8.02 -3.22 10.54
CA ALA A 26 9.28 -3.97 10.58
C ALA A 26 9.41 -4.89 11.81
N ARG A 27 8.72 -4.60 12.91
CA ARG A 27 8.67 -5.48 14.09
C ARG A 27 7.73 -6.67 13.92
N HIS A 28 6.70 -6.54 13.08
CA HIS A 28 5.62 -7.51 12.94
C HIS A 28 5.57 -8.21 11.57
N ALA A 29 6.45 -7.84 10.65
CA ALA A 29 6.50 -8.37 9.30
C ALA A 29 7.93 -8.58 8.81
N ASP A 30 8.08 -9.48 7.84
CA ASP A 30 9.34 -9.76 7.15
C ASP A 30 9.26 -9.20 5.73
N PHE A 31 10.27 -8.43 5.33
CA PHE A 31 10.39 -7.96 3.94
C PHE A 31 10.65 -9.14 3.01
N ILE A 32 9.94 -9.15 1.89
CA ILE A 32 10.03 -10.20 0.88
C ILE A 32 10.84 -9.70 -0.32
N ASP A 33 10.37 -8.66 -0.99
CA ASP A 33 11.00 -8.08 -2.17
C ASP A 33 10.41 -6.69 -2.44
N THR A 34 11.04 -5.95 -3.33
CA THR A 34 10.40 -4.85 -4.04
C THR A 34 9.41 -5.39 -5.08
N ALA A 35 8.37 -4.61 -5.35
CA ALA A 35 7.32 -4.99 -6.29
C ALA A 35 6.72 -3.78 -7.00
N ARG A 36 5.98 -4.06 -8.05
CA ARG A 36 5.22 -3.09 -8.84
C ARG A 36 3.73 -3.37 -8.74
N TYR A 37 2.96 -2.31 -8.55
CA TYR A 37 1.51 -2.31 -8.67
C TYR A 37 1.09 -1.46 -9.88
N TYR A 38 0.12 -1.92 -10.67
CA TYR A 38 -0.42 -1.15 -11.79
C TYR A 38 -1.48 -0.16 -11.29
N GLY A 39 -1.11 1.12 -11.26
CA GLY A 39 -1.87 2.16 -10.60
C GLY A 39 -1.31 3.55 -10.86
N LYS A 40 -2.12 4.57 -10.55
CA LYS A 40 -1.74 5.98 -10.66
C LYS A 40 -1.50 6.53 -9.27
N LEU A 41 -0.32 7.08 -9.06
CA LEU A 41 0.06 7.76 -7.82
C LEU A 41 -0.26 9.25 -7.90
N TYR A 42 -0.85 9.80 -6.86
CA TYR A 42 -1.16 11.21 -6.73
C TYR A 42 -0.59 11.78 -5.43
N GLN A 43 -0.25 13.05 -5.45
CA GLN A 43 -0.03 13.84 -4.25
C GLN A 43 -1.41 14.23 -3.68
N ILE A 44 -1.75 13.75 -2.49
CA ILE A 44 -3.04 14.09 -1.83
C ILE A 44 -2.87 15.39 -1.02
N ASP A 45 -1.93 15.37 -0.08
CA ASP A 45 -1.45 16.56 0.65
C ASP A 45 0.06 16.47 0.86
N TYR A 46 0.55 16.17 2.06
CA TYR A 46 1.96 15.86 2.33
C TYR A 46 2.29 14.37 2.10
N TYR A 47 1.29 13.56 1.78
CA TYR A 47 1.38 12.11 1.60
C TYR A 47 0.83 11.65 0.23
N PRO A 48 1.26 10.48 -0.27
CA PRO A 48 0.82 9.96 -1.56
C PRO A 48 -0.41 9.05 -1.45
N GLY A 49 -1.22 9.01 -2.51
CA GLY A 49 -2.36 8.08 -2.65
C GLY A 49 -2.35 7.38 -4.00
N VAL A 50 -2.57 6.06 -4.02
CA VAL A 50 -2.65 5.28 -5.26
C VAL A 50 -4.08 4.87 -5.57
N ILE A 51 -4.45 4.94 -6.85
CA ILE A 51 -5.67 4.35 -7.40
C ILE A 51 -5.34 3.27 -8.43
N PRO A 52 -6.20 2.25 -8.64
CA PRO A 52 -6.00 1.24 -9.68
C PRO A 52 -5.92 1.85 -11.08
N SER A 53 -5.17 1.20 -11.98
CA SER A 53 -5.17 1.52 -13.40
C SER A 53 -5.02 0.27 -14.26
N ASP A 54 -5.79 0.20 -15.35
CA ASP A 54 -5.67 -0.86 -16.35
C ASP A 54 -4.61 -0.55 -17.42
N ASN A 55 -4.00 0.64 -17.38
CA ASN A 55 -2.94 1.01 -18.30
C ASN A 55 -1.60 0.45 -17.78
N PRO A 56 -0.90 -0.41 -18.55
CA PRO A 56 0.38 -0.99 -18.13
C PRO A 56 1.50 0.06 -17.94
N ASP A 57 1.37 1.24 -18.54
CA ASP A 57 2.32 2.34 -18.36
C ASP A 57 2.13 3.07 -17.02
N ASP A 58 1.00 2.85 -16.35
CA ASP A 58 0.74 3.40 -15.02
C ASP A 58 1.19 2.39 -13.96
N SER A 59 2.34 2.67 -13.34
CA SER A 59 2.86 1.78 -12.31
C SER A 59 3.43 2.53 -11.10
N VAL A 60 3.39 1.85 -9.96
CA VAL A 60 3.88 2.33 -8.67
C VAL A 60 4.78 1.28 -8.06
N ASP A 61 6.01 1.68 -7.73
CA ASP A 61 6.97 0.82 -7.07
C ASP A 61 6.84 0.89 -5.56
N GLY A 62 6.88 -0.29 -4.94
CA GLY A 62 6.71 -0.45 -3.51
C GLY A 62 7.49 -1.64 -2.97
N GLU A 63 7.17 -1.99 -1.73
CA GLU A 63 7.79 -3.07 -0.97
C GLU A 63 6.72 -4.06 -0.56
N VAL A 64 7.02 -5.35 -0.64
CA VAL A 64 6.15 -6.42 -0.16
C VAL A 64 6.70 -6.99 1.14
N TYR A 65 5.80 -7.13 2.11
CA TYR A 65 6.06 -7.74 3.40
C TYR A 65 5.14 -8.94 3.61
N VAL A 66 5.63 -9.98 4.28
CA VAL A 66 4.77 -11.03 4.85
C VAL A 66 4.49 -10.70 6.31
N LEU A 67 3.21 -10.67 6.68
CA LEU A 67 2.78 -10.35 8.03
C LEU A 67 2.82 -11.60 8.91
N ARG A 68 3.47 -11.50 10.08
CA ARG A 68 3.52 -12.61 11.06
C ARG A 68 2.20 -12.79 11.80
N ASP A 69 1.53 -11.67 12.10
CA ASP A 69 0.18 -11.60 12.66
C ASP A 69 -0.63 -10.60 11.83
N ALA A 70 -1.31 -11.10 10.82
CA ALA A 70 -1.99 -10.25 9.86
C ALA A 70 -3.15 -9.48 10.48
N ASP A 71 -3.95 -10.12 11.32
CA ASP A 71 -5.13 -9.50 11.91
C ASP A 71 -4.73 -8.33 12.81
N ALA A 72 -3.71 -8.51 13.66
CA ALA A 72 -3.22 -7.45 14.54
C ALA A 72 -2.58 -6.30 13.74
N VAL A 73 -1.74 -6.61 12.75
CA VAL A 73 -1.05 -5.60 11.93
C VAL A 73 -2.06 -4.83 11.08
N LEU A 74 -2.97 -5.52 10.39
CA LEU A 74 -3.95 -4.88 9.51
C LEU A 74 -4.94 -4.05 10.33
N SER A 75 -5.38 -4.51 11.51
CA SER A 75 -6.23 -3.70 12.40
C SER A 75 -5.54 -2.45 12.96
N TYR A 76 -4.22 -2.49 13.13
CA TYR A 76 -3.44 -1.30 13.49
C TYR A 76 -3.36 -0.33 12.31
N LEU A 77 -3.03 -0.84 11.14
CA LEU A 77 -2.87 -0.03 9.92
C LEU A 77 -4.21 0.53 9.43
N ASP A 78 -5.33 -0.20 9.54
CA ASP A 78 -6.68 0.30 9.23
C ASP A 78 -7.03 1.52 10.10
N ARG A 79 -6.56 1.57 11.35
CA ARG A 79 -6.74 2.75 12.22
C ARG A 79 -5.80 3.89 11.86
N TYR A 80 -4.56 3.58 11.47
CA TYR A 80 -3.59 4.59 11.04
C TYR A 80 -4.01 5.27 9.73
N GLU A 81 -4.52 4.51 8.76
CA GLU A 81 -5.04 5.00 7.47
C GLU A 81 -6.49 5.50 7.55
N GLU A 82 -7.03 5.64 8.77
CA GLU A 82 -8.38 6.12 9.08
C GLU A 82 -9.51 5.42 8.31
N CYS A 83 -9.33 4.12 8.01
CA CYS A 83 -10.29 3.30 7.27
C CYS A 83 -10.90 2.16 8.12
N SER A 84 -10.83 2.29 9.45
CA SER A 84 -11.50 1.39 10.39
C SER A 84 -12.95 1.83 10.66
N PRO A 85 -13.81 0.96 11.22
CA PRO A 85 -15.17 1.32 11.62
C PRO A 85 -15.28 2.45 12.67
N GLU A 86 -14.16 2.85 13.29
CA GLU A 86 -14.11 3.94 14.27
C GLU A 86 -14.17 5.33 13.61
N PHE A 87 -13.87 5.41 12.30
CA PHE A 87 -13.85 6.65 11.53
C PHE A 87 -15.11 6.81 10.67
N PRO A 88 -15.62 8.05 10.51
CA PRO A 88 -16.82 8.29 9.71
C PRO A 88 -16.58 8.00 8.22
N GLU A 89 -17.59 7.46 7.56
CA GLU A 89 -17.59 7.29 6.11
C GLU A 89 -17.93 8.60 5.37
N PRO A 90 -17.46 8.80 4.12
CA PRO A 90 -16.56 7.91 3.38
C PRO A 90 -15.10 8.03 3.83
N HIS A 91 -14.41 6.90 4.00
CA HIS A 91 -12.99 6.87 4.32
C HIS A 91 -12.13 7.40 3.16
N GLU A 92 -10.98 7.98 3.48
CA GLU A 92 -10.02 8.43 2.47
C GLU A 92 -9.29 7.26 1.81
N TYR A 93 -8.96 6.24 2.59
CA TYR A 93 -8.34 5.01 2.12
C TYR A 93 -9.27 3.81 2.25
N CYS A 94 -9.01 2.79 1.44
CA CYS A 94 -9.67 1.49 1.54
C CYS A 94 -8.65 0.37 1.37
N ARG A 95 -8.61 -0.56 2.33
CA ARG A 95 -7.80 -1.77 2.23
C ARG A 95 -8.42 -2.77 1.24
N LYS A 96 -7.65 -3.17 0.23
CA LYS A 96 -8.06 -4.17 -0.78
C LYS A 96 -6.96 -5.20 -1.00
N GLN A 97 -7.35 -6.41 -1.38
CA GLN A 97 -6.40 -7.36 -1.97
C GLN A 97 -6.23 -7.03 -3.45
N GLN A 98 -4.98 -6.91 -3.90
CA GLN A 98 -4.60 -6.61 -5.26
C GLN A 98 -3.42 -7.48 -5.70
N THR A 99 -3.30 -7.69 -7.00
CA THR A 99 -2.14 -8.37 -7.58
C THR A 99 -0.98 -7.39 -7.72
N VAL A 100 0.19 -7.78 -7.24
CA VAL A 100 1.46 -7.05 -7.42
C VAL A 100 2.51 -7.97 -8.04
N CYS A 101 3.41 -7.39 -8.82
CA CYS A 101 4.50 -8.10 -9.50
C CYS A 101 5.81 -7.87 -8.76
N LEU A 102 6.37 -8.90 -8.13
CA LEU A 102 7.70 -8.84 -7.52
C LEU A 102 8.77 -8.57 -8.58
N ASN A 103 9.94 -8.07 -8.15
CA ASN A 103 11.06 -7.78 -9.05
C ASN A 103 11.56 -9.02 -9.82
N ASN A 104 11.38 -10.22 -9.26
CA ASN A 104 11.69 -11.48 -9.94
C ASN A 104 10.65 -11.92 -11.00
N GLY A 105 9.62 -11.12 -11.26
CA GLY A 105 8.53 -11.41 -12.20
C GLY A 105 7.36 -12.21 -11.63
N THR A 106 7.43 -12.65 -10.37
CA THR A 106 6.35 -13.40 -9.72
C THR A 106 5.19 -12.46 -9.38
N ALA A 107 3.98 -12.82 -9.81
CA ALA A 107 2.76 -12.16 -9.37
C ALA A 107 2.22 -12.80 -8.08
N LEU A 108 1.81 -11.98 -7.11
CA LEU A 108 1.15 -12.43 -5.90
C LEU A 108 0.01 -11.49 -5.48
N SER A 109 -0.92 -12.01 -4.69
CA SER A 109 -1.98 -11.21 -4.05
C SER A 109 -1.47 -10.62 -2.74
N ALA A 110 -1.60 -9.31 -2.56
CA ALA A 110 -1.21 -8.58 -1.36
C ALA A 110 -2.31 -7.58 -0.96
N TRP A 111 -2.42 -7.31 0.34
CA TRP A 111 -3.16 -6.17 0.85
C TRP A 111 -2.47 -4.88 0.43
N ILE A 112 -3.27 -3.87 0.05
CA ILE A 112 -2.84 -2.52 -0.28
C ILE A 112 -3.89 -1.52 0.22
N TYR A 113 -3.45 -0.36 0.69
CA TYR A 113 -4.34 0.77 1.01
C TYR A 113 -4.47 1.64 -0.23
N LEU A 114 -5.67 1.68 -0.83
CA LEU A 114 -5.95 2.48 -2.02
C LEU A 114 -6.64 3.78 -1.61
N TYR A 115 -6.26 4.89 -2.24
CA TYR A 115 -7.00 6.14 -2.10
C TYR A 115 -8.39 5.99 -2.73
N TYR A 116 -9.43 6.39 -2.01
CA TYR A 116 -10.83 6.10 -2.34
C TYR A 116 -11.68 7.35 -2.59
N GLN A 117 -11.05 8.52 -2.70
CA GLN A 117 -11.69 9.79 -2.98
C GLN A 117 -11.39 10.29 -4.41
N THR A 118 -11.98 11.43 -4.79
CA THR A 118 -11.73 12.04 -6.10
C THR A 118 -10.28 12.49 -6.27
N THR A 119 -9.73 12.31 -7.46
CA THR A 119 -8.39 12.76 -7.84
C THR A 119 -8.40 14.00 -8.74
N VAL A 120 -9.57 14.62 -8.96
CA VAL A 120 -9.70 15.82 -9.79
C VAL A 120 -8.86 16.95 -9.20
N GLY A 121 -7.95 17.50 -10.01
CA GLY A 121 -7.07 18.60 -9.60
C GLY A 121 -5.83 18.18 -8.81
N LEU A 122 -5.67 16.90 -8.47
CA LEU A 122 -4.48 16.40 -7.80
C LEU A 122 -3.30 16.27 -8.76
N GLN A 123 -2.10 16.55 -8.26
CA GLN A 123 -0.88 16.34 -9.03
C GLN A 123 -0.59 14.84 -9.15
N ARG A 124 -0.53 14.35 -10.39
CA ARG A 124 -0.04 13.01 -10.66
C ARG A 124 1.47 12.96 -10.42
N LEU A 125 1.90 11.97 -9.66
CA LEU A 125 3.30 11.68 -9.42
C LEU A 125 3.79 10.62 -10.42
N SER A 126 4.91 10.90 -11.05
CA SER A 126 5.67 9.94 -11.83
C SER A 126 6.88 9.57 -10.99
N ILE A 127 6.85 8.44 -10.29
CA ILE A 127 8.08 7.95 -9.67
C ILE A 127 8.90 7.33 -10.80
N GLN A 128 9.89 8.07 -11.30
CA GLN A 128 10.97 7.52 -12.11
C GLN A 128 12.12 7.18 -11.15
N PHE A 129 12.67 5.98 -11.31
CA PHE A 129 13.94 5.60 -10.70
C PHE A 129 15.10 6.44 -11.23
#